data_AF-A0A1V2AXE9-F1
#
_entry.id   AF-A0A1V2AXE9-F1
#
_cell.length_a   1.000
_cell.length_b   1.000
_cell.length_c   1.000
_cell.angle_alpha   90.00
_cell.angle_beta   90.00
_cell.angle_gamma   90.00
#
_symmetry.space_group_name_H-M   'P 1'
#
loop_
_entity.id
_entity.type
_entity.pdbx_description
1 polymer ?
#
loop_
_entity_poly.entity_id
_entity_poly.type
_entity_poly.pdbx_seq_one_letter_code
_entity_poly.pdbx_strand_id
1 'polypeptide(L)'
;MNQSISPEKYIKTRARTLKIDRCLVNADWNSSMFAHVIVIRKHTNGNFTFAGYLVDLLCLGVKDTFYGFNHDEDDVKELLDVHEMENEMVEIEYPLAHNIIFAGQELASEYHIPQHRDFVNVTKYLLEEDDEKVPLIEVHTGDEDGLPHLIVPSSDSNPSALACLKKFAGEGGYHYTVLENEGIIEEDGYFDEDYEDEELEDDFPDCHLWKIDDWKSFINNISPENHSRFRQEFSYIFLMAITKPDLENRGLDLAVELSIADKGVDWHEEGDENEYIKTPEENTAIEKIYSQITKNGATTKEIKKVLSSIQDCIKRWPNNPLFRNYQYNAYLLLNDYERAEAEIFETLRLFPDYLVGKTIYADYLVANDRANEMPAVFNSKKYLFELYSHRSSFHINEFMHFNTAWLFYYTSIEDHVMADFYGRLLEIMPDDLLRDKQHKLLDMLDLQRSIRVMELVSKSLESTVEMDNLIRLLMPDPTI
;
A
#
# COMPACT_ATOMS: atom_id res chain seq x y z
N MET A 1 13.62 -10.93 25.85
CA MET A 1 12.17 -11.07 25.68
C MET A 1 11.95 -11.30 24.20
N ASN A 2 11.44 -12.47 23.81
CA ASN A 2 11.11 -12.73 22.41
C ASN A 2 9.99 -11.76 22.03
N GLN A 3 10.29 -10.81 21.13
CA GLN A 3 9.24 -10.09 20.44
C GLN A 3 8.41 -11.11 19.66
N SER A 4 7.08 -11.07 19.82
CA SER A 4 6.17 -11.79 18.96
C SER A 4 6.41 -11.32 17.53
N ILE A 5 6.73 -12.23 16.63
CA ILE A 5 6.83 -11.95 15.19
C ILE A 5 5.39 -11.86 14.69
N SER A 6 5.05 -10.82 13.91
CA SER A 6 3.71 -10.73 13.32
C SER A 6 3.46 -11.89 12.34
N PRO A 7 2.20 -12.29 12.11
CA PRO A 7 1.84 -13.33 11.14
C PRO A 7 2.52 -13.14 9.77
N GLU A 8 2.49 -11.93 9.22
CA GLU A 8 3.05 -11.58 7.91
C GLU A 8 4.56 -11.75 7.90
N LYS A 9 5.23 -11.24 8.95
CA LYS A 9 6.67 -11.35 9.10
C LYS A 9 7.09 -12.81 9.28
N TYR A 10 6.28 -13.63 9.95
CA TYR A 10 6.52 -15.07 10.04
C TYR A 10 6.37 -15.72 8.67
N ILE A 11 5.30 -15.44 7.93
CA ILE A 11 5.06 -16.03 6.62
C ILE A 11 6.22 -15.71 5.67
N LYS A 12 6.60 -14.42 5.58
CA LYS A 12 7.72 -13.93 4.77
C LYS A 12 9.05 -14.60 5.06
N THR A 13 9.34 -14.87 6.34
CA THR A 13 10.69 -15.29 6.76
C THR A 13 10.83 -16.77 7.11
N ARG A 14 9.71 -17.45 7.39
CA ARG A 14 9.73 -18.79 8.01
C ARG A 14 8.68 -19.76 7.47
N ALA A 15 7.65 -19.35 6.74
CA ALA A 15 6.60 -20.29 6.30
C ALA A 15 7.17 -21.46 5.49
N ARG A 16 8.15 -21.23 4.59
CA ARG A 16 8.81 -22.29 3.80
C ARG A 16 9.52 -23.36 4.65
N THR A 17 9.88 -23.03 5.89
CA THR A 17 10.49 -24.01 6.81
C THR A 17 9.47 -24.99 7.41
N LEU A 18 8.19 -24.65 7.35
CA LEU A 18 7.11 -25.51 7.81
C LEU A 18 6.83 -26.61 6.79
N LYS A 19 6.48 -27.79 7.29
CA LYS A 19 6.09 -28.91 6.42
C LYS A 19 4.72 -28.61 5.80
N ILE A 20 4.58 -28.85 4.49
CA ILE A 20 3.25 -28.93 3.86
C ILE A 20 2.45 -30.05 4.54
N ASP A 21 1.24 -29.71 5.00
CA ASP A 21 0.30 -30.67 5.56
C ASP A 21 -0.59 -31.25 4.46
N ARG A 22 -1.37 -30.39 3.79
CA ARG A 22 -2.25 -30.73 2.67
C ARG A 22 -2.50 -29.50 1.79
N CYS A 23 -2.89 -29.74 0.54
CA CYS A 23 -3.30 -28.70 -0.39
C CYS A 23 -4.64 -29.08 -1.01
N LEU A 24 -5.49 -28.09 -1.29
CA LEU A 24 -6.79 -28.32 -1.89
C LEU A 24 -6.98 -27.40 -3.10
N VAL A 25 -7.83 -27.83 -4.02
CA VAL A 25 -8.33 -27.00 -5.12
C VAL A 25 -9.80 -27.33 -5.41
N ASN A 26 -10.59 -26.40 -5.94
CA ASN A 26 -11.93 -26.71 -6.44
C ASN A 26 -11.87 -27.74 -7.58
N ALA A 27 -12.77 -28.72 -7.61
CA ALA A 27 -12.71 -29.89 -8.49
C ALA A 27 -12.73 -29.55 -9.99
N ASP A 28 -13.40 -28.47 -10.37
CA ASP A 28 -13.62 -28.04 -11.74
C ASP A 28 -12.57 -27.05 -12.25
N TRP A 29 -11.53 -26.73 -11.47
CA TRP A 29 -10.52 -25.70 -11.75
C TRP A 29 -9.95 -25.73 -13.17
N ASN A 30 -9.69 -26.93 -13.69
CA ASN A 30 -9.08 -27.11 -15.01
C ASN A 30 -10.09 -26.95 -16.16
N SER A 31 -11.38 -27.17 -15.90
CA SER A 31 -12.45 -26.95 -16.89
C SER A 31 -13.00 -25.53 -16.86
N SER A 32 -13.04 -24.91 -15.67
CA SER A 32 -13.48 -23.53 -15.48
C SER A 32 -12.37 -22.52 -15.78
N MET A 33 -11.11 -22.97 -15.85
CA MET A 33 -9.91 -22.14 -15.95
C MET A 33 -9.80 -21.13 -14.80
N PHE A 34 -10.35 -21.51 -13.65
CA PHE A 34 -10.49 -20.68 -12.46
C PHE A 34 -10.31 -21.53 -11.21
N ALA A 35 -9.22 -21.28 -10.47
CA ALA A 35 -8.79 -22.15 -9.39
C ALA A 35 -8.82 -21.43 -8.03
N HIS A 36 -9.53 -22.00 -7.07
CA HIS A 36 -9.45 -21.70 -5.65
C HIS A 36 -8.47 -22.69 -5.02
N VAL A 37 -7.23 -22.27 -4.79
CA VAL A 37 -6.18 -23.14 -4.24
C VAL A 37 -5.97 -22.82 -2.78
N ILE A 38 -5.95 -23.82 -1.90
CA ILE A 38 -5.60 -23.66 -0.47
C ILE A 38 -4.34 -24.46 -0.19
N VAL A 39 -3.33 -23.83 0.41
CA VAL A 39 -2.08 -24.47 0.84
C VAL A 39 -1.96 -24.38 2.34
N ILE A 40 -1.82 -25.52 3.01
CA ILE A 40 -1.76 -25.60 4.48
C ILE A 40 -0.41 -26.15 4.91
N ARG A 41 0.24 -25.46 5.86
CA ARG A 41 1.50 -25.86 6.48
C ARG A 41 1.32 -26.09 7.97
N LYS A 42 2.03 -27.09 8.50
CA LYS A 42 1.96 -27.50 9.91
C LYS A 42 3.15 -26.99 10.72
N HIS A 43 2.85 -26.37 11.87
CA HIS A 43 3.81 -25.94 12.87
C HIS A 43 4.25 -27.06 13.79
N THR A 44 5.40 -26.88 14.45
CA THR A 44 5.92 -27.84 15.44
C THR A 44 5.06 -27.94 16.71
N ASN A 45 4.22 -26.93 16.99
CA ASN A 45 3.28 -26.93 18.11
C ASN A 45 1.98 -27.72 17.81
N GLY A 46 1.79 -28.17 16.57
CA GLY A 46 0.58 -28.89 16.13
C GLY A 46 -0.43 -28.03 15.37
N ASN A 47 -0.32 -26.70 15.43
CA ASN A 47 -1.19 -25.74 14.75
C ASN A 47 -0.81 -25.58 13.26
N PHE A 48 -1.58 -24.79 12.54
CA PHE A 48 -1.50 -24.63 11.09
C PHE A 48 -1.38 -23.17 10.66
N THR A 49 -0.79 -22.97 9.49
CA THR A 49 -0.82 -21.71 8.76
C THR A 49 -1.14 -22.02 7.32
N PHE A 50 -2.10 -21.31 6.77
CA PHE A 50 -2.63 -21.57 5.45
C PHE A 50 -2.68 -20.27 4.65
N ALA A 51 -2.75 -20.42 3.34
CA ALA A 51 -3.17 -19.36 2.45
C ALA A 51 -4.09 -19.91 1.37
N GLY A 52 -5.12 -19.11 1.04
CA GLY A 52 -6.00 -19.32 -0.10
C GLY A 52 -5.61 -18.42 -1.26
N TYR A 53 -5.78 -18.89 -2.48
CA TYR A 53 -5.44 -18.18 -3.71
C TYR A 53 -6.56 -18.33 -4.71
N LEU A 54 -7.03 -17.20 -5.23
CA LEU A 54 -7.98 -17.13 -6.32
C LEU A 54 -7.21 -16.89 -7.62
N VAL A 55 -7.08 -17.91 -8.46
CA VAL A 55 -6.23 -17.90 -9.65
C VAL A 55 -7.09 -17.96 -10.90
N ASP A 56 -7.01 -16.90 -11.71
CA ASP A 56 -7.54 -16.85 -13.07
C ASP A 56 -6.47 -17.33 -14.06
N LEU A 57 -6.71 -18.50 -14.65
CA LEU A 57 -5.82 -19.12 -15.63
C LEU A 57 -6.07 -18.63 -17.05
N LEU A 58 -7.11 -17.82 -17.29
CA LEU A 58 -7.39 -17.22 -18.60
C LEU A 58 -6.66 -15.91 -18.81
N CYS A 59 -6.45 -15.10 -17.77
CA CYS A 59 -5.80 -13.80 -17.94
C CYS A 59 -5.16 -13.21 -16.68
N LEU A 60 -5.92 -13.04 -15.61
CA LEU A 60 -5.55 -12.10 -14.53
C LEU A 60 -4.53 -12.66 -13.52
N GLY A 61 -4.28 -13.96 -13.54
CA GLY A 61 -3.41 -14.62 -12.57
C GLY A 61 -4.02 -14.64 -11.18
N VAL A 62 -3.23 -14.42 -10.13
CA VAL A 62 -3.73 -14.39 -8.75
C VAL A 62 -4.51 -13.09 -8.50
N LYS A 63 -5.84 -13.21 -8.57
CA LYS A 63 -6.81 -12.12 -8.38
C LYS A 63 -6.99 -11.72 -6.92
N ASP A 64 -6.96 -12.71 -6.05
CA ASP A 64 -7.24 -12.53 -4.63
C ASP A 64 -6.50 -13.58 -3.80
N THR A 65 -6.25 -13.28 -2.53
CA THR A 65 -5.61 -14.19 -1.59
C THR A 65 -5.89 -13.80 -0.15
N PHE A 66 -5.95 -14.80 0.73
CA PHE A 66 -6.03 -14.61 2.18
C PHE A 66 -5.09 -15.58 2.90
N TYR A 67 -4.83 -15.36 4.18
CA TYR A 67 -4.03 -16.26 5.01
C TYR A 67 -4.53 -16.31 6.45
N GLY A 68 -4.23 -17.42 7.12
CA GLY A 68 -4.45 -17.59 8.55
C GLY A 68 -3.19 -18.09 9.23
N PHE A 69 -2.94 -17.65 10.47
CA PHE A 69 -1.70 -17.93 11.18
C PHE A 69 -1.94 -18.61 12.54
N ASN A 70 -1.24 -19.73 12.73
CA ASN A 70 -1.21 -20.51 13.97
C ASN A 70 -2.60 -20.97 14.47
N HIS A 71 -3.50 -21.34 13.56
CA HIS A 71 -4.83 -21.91 13.83
C HIS A 71 -4.78 -23.36 14.27
N ASP A 72 -5.73 -23.81 15.08
CA ASP A 72 -5.84 -25.24 15.39
C ASP A 72 -6.57 -26.03 14.29
N GLU A 73 -6.78 -27.34 14.48
CA GLU A 73 -7.43 -28.18 13.45
C GLU A 73 -8.92 -27.85 13.31
N ASP A 74 -9.59 -27.39 14.37
CA ASP A 74 -11.02 -27.09 14.32
C ASP A 74 -11.25 -25.79 13.52
N ASP A 75 -10.42 -24.77 13.74
CA ASP A 75 -10.37 -23.53 12.93
C ASP A 75 -10.16 -23.82 11.44
N VAL A 76 -9.19 -24.69 11.13
CA VAL A 76 -8.89 -25.08 9.74
C VAL A 76 -10.04 -25.85 9.13
N LYS A 77 -10.72 -26.69 9.91
CA LYS A 77 -11.87 -27.45 9.43
C LYS A 77 -13.04 -26.53 9.12
N GLU A 78 -13.32 -25.54 9.96
CA GLU A 78 -14.37 -24.54 9.70
C GLU A 78 -14.12 -23.77 8.41
N LEU A 79 -12.88 -23.31 8.17
CA LEU A 79 -12.49 -22.70 6.90
C LEU A 79 -12.78 -23.63 5.69
N LEU A 80 -12.40 -24.90 5.80
CA LEU A 80 -12.61 -25.87 4.72
C LEU A 80 -14.09 -26.17 4.50
N ASP A 81 -14.89 -26.26 5.56
CA ASP A 81 -16.32 -26.49 5.49
C ASP A 81 -17.01 -25.31 4.77
N VAL A 82 -16.60 -24.06 5.03
CA VAL A 82 -17.11 -22.87 4.31
C VAL A 82 -16.80 -22.93 2.82
N HIS A 83 -15.56 -23.26 2.44
CA HIS A 83 -15.20 -23.36 1.02
C HIS A 83 -15.85 -24.56 0.32
N GLU A 84 -16.06 -25.68 1.02
CA GLU A 84 -16.76 -26.86 0.50
C GLU A 84 -18.26 -26.60 0.25
N MET A 85 -18.86 -25.62 0.94
CA MET A 85 -20.23 -25.15 0.67
C MET A 85 -20.35 -24.39 -0.65
N GLU A 86 -19.31 -23.67 -1.07
CA GLU A 86 -19.30 -22.90 -2.31
C GLU A 86 -18.86 -23.73 -3.51
N ASN A 87 -17.81 -24.55 -3.34
CA ASN A 87 -17.20 -25.36 -4.40
C ASN A 87 -16.76 -26.72 -3.86
N GLU A 88 -16.92 -27.79 -4.65
CA GLU A 88 -16.38 -29.11 -4.26
C GLU A 88 -14.85 -29.05 -4.22
N MET A 89 -14.26 -29.12 -3.03
CA MET A 89 -12.80 -29.05 -2.85
C MET A 89 -12.18 -30.45 -2.86
N VAL A 90 -11.11 -30.63 -3.63
CA VAL A 90 -10.35 -31.89 -3.73
C VAL A 90 -8.92 -31.70 -3.25
N GLU A 91 -8.41 -32.69 -2.49
CA GLU A 91 -7.03 -32.68 -2.04
C GLU A 91 -6.07 -33.00 -3.20
N ILE A 92 -5.02 -32.20 -3.33
CA ILE A 92 -4.00 -32.31 -4.38
C ILE A 92 -2.60 -32.31 -3.79
N GLU A 93 -1.67 -32.90 -4.53
CA GLU A 93 -0.25 -32.85 -4.18
C GLU A 93 0.29 -31.42 -4.34
N TYR A 94 1.19 -31.03 -3.43
CA TYR A 94 1.79 -29.69 -3.41
C TYR A 94 2.34 -29.19 -4.76
N PRO A 95 3.06 -30.02 -5.56
CA PRO A 95 3.55 -29.56 -6.85
C PRO A 95 2.44 -29.05 -7.77
N LEU A 96 1.26 -29.68 -7.77
CA LEU A 96 0.15 -29.20 -8.60
C LEU A 96 -0.39 -27.86 -8.11
N ALA A 97 -0.57 -27.70 -6.79
CA ALA A 97 -1.01 -26.43 -6.20
C ALA A 97 -0.05 -25.29 -6.54
N HIS A 98 1.26 -25.54 -6.41
CA HIS A 98 2.32 -24.59 -6.74
C HIS A 98 2.28 -24.22 -8.23
N ASN A 99 2.25 -25.20 -9.14
CA ASN A 99 2.24 -24.94 -10.58
C ASN A 99 0.97 -24.21 -11.04
N ILE A 100 -0.21 -24.45 -10.45
CA ILE A 100 -1.45 -23.72 -10.79
C ILE A 100 -1.29 -22.23 -10.49
N ILE A 101 -0.82 -21.89 -9.27
CA ILE A 101 -0.67 -20.51 -8.83
C ILE A 101 0.39 -19.79 -9.68
N PHE A 102 1.54 -20.42 -9.90
CA PHE A 102 2.63 -19.81 -10.67
C PHE A 102 2.34 -19.73 -12.18
N ALA A 103 1.61 -20.68 -12.76
CA ALA A 103 1.18 -20.58 -14.16
C ALA A 103 0.26 -19.38 -14.39
N GLY A 104 -0.71 -19.15 -13.50
CA GLY A 104 -1.56 -17.94 -13.54
C GLY A 104 -0.73 -16.66 -13.36
N GLN A 105 0.19 -16.65 -12.39
CA GLN A 105 1.09 -15.52 -12.15
C GLN A 105 1.96 -15.20 -13.37
N GLU A 106 2.52 -16.24 -14.01
CA GLU A 106 3.40 -16.11 -15.18
C GLU A 106 2.64 -15.55 -16.37
N LEU A 107 1.46 -16.11 -16.70
CA LEU A 107 0.59 -15.61 -17.77
C LEU A 107 0.32 -14.11 -17.60
N ALA A 108 -0.14 -13.70 -16.42
CA ALA A 108 -0.47 -12.30 -16.17
C ALA A 108 0.78 -11.39 -16.25
N SER A 109 1.93 -11.90 -15.80
CA SER A 109 3.20 -11.17 -15.84
C SER A 109 3.71 -10.93 -17.27
N GLU A 110 3.48 -11.86 -18.21
CA GLU A 110 3.81 -11.68 -19.63
C GLU A 110 3.17 -10.42 -20.23
N TYR A 111 1.95 -10.10 -19.77
CA TYR A 111 1.19 -8.93 -20.21
C TYR A 111 1.27 -7.75 -19.24
N HIS A 112 2.16 -7.80 -18.24
CA HIS A 112 2.32 -6.77 -17.21
C HIS A 112 1.05 -6.48 -16.38
N ILE A 113 0.21 -7.49 -16.19
CA ILE A 113 -0.97 -7.39 -15.33
C ILE A 113 -0.55 -7.61 -13.87
N PRO A 114 -0.75 -6.61 -12.98
CA PRO A 114 -0.35 -6.73 -11.59
C PRO A 114 -1.17 -7.81 -10.86
N GLN A 115 -0.51 -8.53 -9.97
CA GLN A 115 -1.14 -9.55 -9.11
C GLN A 115 -1.71 -8.91 -7.85
N HIS A 116 -2.58 -9.62 -7.13
CA HIS A 116 -3.12 -9.14 -5.85
C HIS A 116 -2.01 -8.69 -4.90
N ARG A 117 -2.20 -7.55 -4.23
CA ARG A 117 -1.18 -6.91 -3.38
C ARG A 117 -0.71 -7.87 -2.28
N ASP A 118 -1.64 -8.58 -1.65
CA ASP A 118 -1.30 -9.50 -0.55
C ASP A 118 -0.66 -10.79 -1.04
N PHE A 119 -0.86 -11.15 -2.31
CA PHE A 119 -0.16 -12.26 -2.91
C PHE A 119 1.32 -11.93 -3.05
N VAL A 120 1.61 -10.79 -3.69
CA VAL A 120 2.98 -10.29 -3.87
C VAL A 120 3.66 -10.08 -2.52
N ASN A 121 2.94 -9.51 -1.56
CA ASN A 121 3.54 -9.08 -0.31
C ASN A 121 3.61 -10.17 0.75
N VAL A 122 2.67 -11.11 0.84
CA VAL A 122 2.56 -12.01 2.01
C VAL A 122 2.43 -13.46 1.58
N THR A 123 1.36 -13.82 0.88
CA THR A 123 0.97 -15.23 0.75
C THR A 123 1.88 -16.02 -0.20
N LYS A 124 2.50 -15.37 -1.20
CA LYS A 124 3.52 -16.01 -2.06
C LYS A 124 4.70 -16.59 -1.27
N TYR A 125 5.04 -16.01 -0.10
CA TYR A 125 6.12 -16.54 0.74
C TYR A 125 5.74 -17.82 1.50
N LEU A 126 4.46 -18.19 1.51
CA LEU A 126 4.00 -19.51 1.95
C LEU A 126 4.31 -20.61 0.91
N LEU A 127 4.58 -20.23 -0.34
CA LEU A 127 4.96 -21.15 -1.41
C LEU A 127 6.49 -21.23 -1.51
N GLU A 128 7.00 -22.40 -1.91
CA GLU A 128 8.38 -22.54 -2.35
C GLU A 128 8.64 -21.62 -3.54
N GLU A 129 9.90 -21.21 -3.69
CA GLU A 129 10.31 -20.45 -4.87
C GLU A 129 10.05 -21.26 -6.14
N ASP A 130 9.73 -20.56 -7.22
CA ASP A 130 9.54 -21.17 -8.52
C ASP A 130 10.91 -21.51 -9.12
N ASP A 131 11.46 -22.62 -8.63
CA ASP A 131 12.76 -23.16 -9.00
C ASP A 131 12.68 -24.67 -9.27
N GLU A 132 13.78 -25.27 -9.74
CA GLU A 132 13.83 -26.68 -10.11
C GLU A 132 13.58 -27.67 -8.95
N LYS A 133 13.39 -27.20 -7.71
CA LYS A 133 13.10 -28.07 -6.55
C LYS A 133 11.65 -28.56 -6.54
N VAL A 134 10.72 -27.81 -7.13
CA VAL A 134 9.34 -28.26 -7.30
C VAL A 134 9.21 -28.89 -8.70
N PRO A 135 8.69 -30.13 -8.82
CA PRO A 135 8.47 -30.72 -10.13
C PRO A 135 7.55 -29.86 -11.00
N LEU A 136 8.02 -29.49 -12.19
CA LEU A 136 7.24 -28.77 -13.18
C LEU A 136 6.08 -29.66 -13.66
N ILE A 137 4.85 -29.13 -13.53
CA ILE A 137 3.63 -29.72 -14.06
C ILE A 137 3.03 -28.69 -15.00
N GLU A 138 2.86 -29.08 -16.26
CA GLU A 138 2.27 -28.21 -17.28
C GLU A 138 0.81 -27.94 -16.94
N VAL A 139 0.51 -26.68 -16.58
CA VAL A 139 -0.84 -26.17 -16.36
C VAL A 139 -1.21 -25.33 -17.56
N HIS A 140 -2.34 -25.66 -18.19
CA HIS A 140 -2.84 -24.89 -19.32
C HIS A 140 -3.32 -23.51 -18.85
N THR A 141 -2.95 -22.49 -19.61
CA THR A 141 -3.33 -21.09 -19.40
C THR A 141 -3.73 -20.44 -20.73
N GLY A 142 -4.53 -19.39 -20.65
CA GLY A 142 -5.19 -18.79 -21.81
C GLY A 142 -6.41 -19.60 -22.27
N ASP A 143 -7.07 -19.10 -23.31
CA ASP A 143 -8.22 -19.77 -23.93
C ASP A 143 -7.85 -20.95 -24.84
N GLU A 144 -8.83 -21.47 -25.59
CA GLU A 144 -8.64 -22.57 -26.54
C GLU A 144 -7.59 -22.29 -27.63
N ASP A 145 -7.32 -21.02 -27.94
CA ASP A 145 -6.29 -20.58 -28.88
C ASP A 145 -4.94 -20.30 -28.20
N GLY A 146 -4.88 -20.42 -26.86
CA GLY A 146 -3.72 -20.09 -26.03
C GLY A 146 -3.52 -18.58 -25.84
N LEU A 147 -4.54 -17.77 -26.11
CA LEU A 147 -4.48 -16.32 -25.94
C LEU A 147 -5.02 -15.92 -24.54
N PRO A 148 -4.53 -14.81 -23.95
CA PRO A 148 -5.13 -14.30 -22.72
C PRO A 148 -6.58 -13.87 -22.99
N HIS A 149 -7.50 -14.40 -22.20
CA HIS A 149 -8.93 -14.11 -22.32
C HIS A 149 -9.44 -13.41 -21.06
N LEU A 150 -9.61 -12.10 -21.15
CA LEU A 150 -10.18 -11.31 -20.08
C LEU A 150 -11.71 -11.43 -20.11
N ILE A 151 -12.25 -12.20 -19.17
CA ILE A 151 -13.70 -12.33 -18.95
C ILE A 151 -14.07 -11.48 -17.73
N VAL A 152 -15.00 -10.55 -17.93
CA VAL A 152 -15.41 -9.62 -16.88
C VAL A 152 -16.94 -9.50 -16.83
N PRO A 153 -17.56 -9.30 -15.67
CA PRO A 153 -19.00 -9.08 -15.60
C PRO A 153 -19.37 -7.73 -16.22
N SER A 154 -20.58 -7.57 -16.73
CA SER A 154 -21.06 -6.29 -17.30
C SER A 154 -21.02 -5.09 -16.33
N SER A 155 -20.83 -5.33 -15.04
CA SER A 155 -20.64 -4.32 -13.99
C SER A 155 -19.19 -3.94 -13.69
N ASP A 156 -18.19 -4.73 -14.13
CA ASP A 156 -16.77 -4.49 -13.88
C ASP A 156 -16.02 -4.72 -15.18
N SER A 157 -15.34 -3.70 -15.71
CA SER A 157 -14.66 -3.80 -17.01
C SER A 157 -13.19 -4.17 -16.91
N ASN A 158 -12.63 -4.29 -15.70
CA ASN A 158 -11.19 -4.37 -15.40
C ASN A 158 -10.32 -3.58 -16.41
N PRO A 159 -10.46 -2.24 -16.45
CA PRO A 159 -9.84 -1.41 -17.49
C PRO A 159 -8.30 -1.46 -17.44
N SER A 160 -7.73 -1.69 -16.25
CA SER A 160 -6.28 -1.85 -16.04
C SER A 160 -5.73 -3.05 -16.80
N ALA A 161 -6.33 -4.24 -16.61
CA ALA A 161 -5.92 -5.44 -17.33
C ALA A 161 -6.17 -5.32 -18.83
N LEU A 162 -7.30 -4.76 -19.24
CA LEU A 162 -7.62 -4.53 -20.64
C LEU A 162 -6.61 -3.58 -21.32
N ALA A 163 -6.20 -2.51 -20.64
CA ALA A 163 -5.18 -1.59 -21.14
C ALA A 163 -3.81 -2.27 -21.27
N CYS A 164 -3.46 -3.14 -20.32
CA CYS A 164 -2.25 -3.96 -20.38
C CYS A 164 -2.28 -4.90 -21.60
N LEU A 165 -3.39 -5.62 -21.81
CA LEU A 165 -3.56 -6.49 -22.98
C LEU A 165 -3.47 -5.72 -24.30
N LYS A 166 -4.19 -4.60 -24.44
CA LYS A 166 -4.10 -3.74 -25.63
C LYS A 166 -2.68 -3.29 -25.94
N LYS A 167 -1.91 -2.99 -24.90
CA LYS A 167 -0.54 -2.46 -25.03
C LYS A 167 0.49 -3.55 -25.32
N PHE A 168 0.41 -4.69 -24.64
CA PHE A 168 1.46 -5.71 -24.63
C PHE A 168 1.13 -6.94 -25.49
N ALA A 169 -0.14 -7.35 -25.56
CA ALA A 169 -0.59 -8.38 -26.50
C ALA A 169 -0.87 -7.80 -27.90
N GLY A 170 -1.40 -6.56 -27.95
CA GLY A 170 -1.82 -5.89 -29.17
C GLY A 170 -3.20 -6.34 -29.67
N GLU A 171 -3.78 -5.57 -30.59
CA GLU A 171 -5.09 -5.88 -31.18
C GLU A 171 -5.09 -7.25 -31.87
N GLY A 172 -6.02 -8.12 -31.45
CA GLY A 172 -6.10 -9.51 -31.90
C GLY A 172 -5.15 -10.49 -31.20
N GLY A 173 -4.37 -10.03 -30.21
CA GLY A 173 -3.51 -10.86 -29.36
C GLY A 173 -4.15 -11.28 -28.03
N TYR A 174 -5.44 -10.97 -27.83
CA TYR A 174 -6.20 -11.31 -26.63
C TYR A 174 -7.69 -11.40 -26.96
N HIS A 175 -8.45 -12.10 -26.12
CA HIS A 175 -9.91 -12.07 -26.15
C HIS A 175 -10.46 -11.30 -24.95
N TYR A 176 -11.62 -10.65 -25.15
CA TYR A 176 -12.30 -9.88 -24.13
C TYR A 176 -13.80 -10.15 -24.22
N THR A 177 -14.36 -10.70 -23.13
CA THR A 177 -15.79 -11.02 -23.04
C THR A 177 -16.39 -10.32 -21.85
N VAL A 178 -17.51 -9.63 -22.09
CA VAL A 178 -18.34 -9.06 -21.04
C VAL A 178 -19.52 -9.98 -20.79
N LEU A 179 -19.68 -10.49 -19.57
CA LEU A 179 -20.81 -11.32 -19.18
C LEU A 179 -22.04 -10.45 -18.88
N GLU A 180 -23.08 -10.56 -19.71
CA GLU A 180 -24.37 -9.95 -19.44
C GLU A 180 -25.11 -10.78 -18.36
N ASN A 181 -25.58 -10.11 -17.31
CA ASN A 181 -26.11 -10.75 -16.11
C ASN A 181 -27.48 -11.42 -16.40
N GLU A 182 -27.52 -12.71 -16.74
CA GLU A 182 -28.77 -13.49 -16.71
C GLU A 182 -28.97 -14.07 -15.29
N GLY A 183 -29.67 -13.29 -14.46
CA GLY A 183 -30.47 -13.70 -13.29
C GLY A 183 -29.95 -14.84 -12.40
N ILE A 184 -29.39 -14.48 -11.24
CA ILE A 184 -29.38 -15.35 -10.06
C ILE A 184 -30.21 -14.67 -8.96
N ILE A 185 -31.05 -15.48 -8.36
CA ILE A 185 -32.20 -15.20 -7.49
C ILE A 185 -31.72 -14.76 -6.10
N GLU A 186 -32.33 -13.68 -5.57
CA GLU A 186 -32.34 -13.35 -4.15
C GLU A 186 -32.93 -14.53 -3.36
N GLU A 187 -32.19 -15.10 -2.39
CA GLU A 187 -32.78 -15.94 -1.35
C GLU A 187 -32.34 -15.47 0.03
N ASP A 188 -33.34 -15.08 0.82
CA ASP A 188 -33.28 -14.44 2.12
C ASP A 188 -32.88 -15.37 3.28
N GLY A 189 -32.16 -14.82 4.26
CA GLY A 189 -32.40 -15.06 5.70
C GLY A 189 -31.46 -16.05 6.42
N TYR A 190 -30.71 -15.57 7.42
CA TYR A 190 -31.06 -15.60 8.85
C TYR A 190 -29.95 -14.92 9.68
N PHE A 191 -30.28 -13.76 10.28
CA PHE A 191 -29.54 -13.17 11.39
C PHE A 191 -29.66 -14.08 12.62
N ASP A 192 -28.55 -14.33 13.32
CA ASP A 192 -28.56 -14.57 14.76
C ASP A 192 -27.70 -13.50 15.42
N GLU A 193 -28.35 -12.68 16.25
CA GLU A 193 -27.77 -11.62 17.07
C GLU A 193 -26.96 -12.26 18.21
N ASP A 194 -25.68 -11.90 18.35
CA ASP A 194 -25.00 -11.62 19.63
C ASP A 194 -23.47 -11.80 19.51
N TYR A 195 -22.76 -10.84 18.89
CA TYR A 195 -21.38 -10.51 19.22
C TYR A 195 -21.14 -9.01 19.01
N GLU A 196 -21.30 -8.22 20.08
CA GLU A 196 -20.73 -6.88 20.17
C GLU A 196 -19.22 -7.02 20.45
N ASP A 197 -18.40 -6.85 19.42
CA ASP A 197 -17.15 -6.07 19.48
C ASP A 197 -16.77 -5.61 18.06
N GLU A 198 -16.61 -4.30 17.92
CA GLU A 198 -16.51 -3.51 16.68
C GLU A 198 -15.26 -3.86 15.84
N GLU A 199 -15.36 -4.83 14.93
CA GLU A 199 -14.63 -4.77 13.66
C GLU A 199 -15.52 -4.08 12.64
N LEU A 200 -15.09 -2.92 12.15
CA LEU A 200 -15.73 -2.21 11.05
C LEU A 200 -15.60 -3.10 9.80
N GLU A 201 -16.59 -3.97 9.58
CA GLU A 201 -16.82 -4.66 8.32
C GLU A 201 -16.86 -3.63 7.18
N ASP A 202 -16.01 -3.86 6.17
CA ASP A 202 -16.02 -3.23 4.84
C ASP A 202 -17.31 -3.61 4.08
N ASP A 203 -18.46 -3.27 4.65
CA ASP A 203 -19.79 -3.63 4.14
C ASP A 203 -20.36 -2.53 3.21
N PHE A 204 -19.49 -1.86 2.46
CA PHE A 204 -19.89 -0.92 1.41
C PHE A 204 -19.23 -1.29 0.08
N PRO A 205 -20.01 -1.45 -1.01
CA PRO A 205 -19.43 -1.66 -2.33
C PRO A 205 -18.50 -0.50 -2.67
N ASP A 206 -17.31 -0.86 -3.14
CA ASP A 206 -16.28 0.02 -3.65
C ASP A 206 -16.88 1.19 -4.45
N CYS A 207 -16.90 2.40 -3.88
CA CYS A 207 -17.68 3.51 -4.45
C CYS A 207 -17.27 3.91 -5.88
N HIS A 208 -16.05 3.53 -6.28
CA HIS A 208 -15.54 3.69 -7.64
C HIS A 208 -16.31 2.85 -8.69
N LEU A 209 -17.08 1.84 -8.26
CA LEU A 209 -17.93 0.99 -9.09
C LEU A 209 -19.41 1.45 -9.12
N TRP A 210 -19.77 2.47 -8.35
CA TRP A 210 -21.14 2.94 -8.25
C TRP A 210 -21.66 3.50 -9.56
N LYS A 211 -22.90 3.13 -9.90
CA LYS A 211 -23.62 3.67 -11.06
C LYS A 211 -24.19 5.04 -10.73
N ILE A 212 -24.73 5.71 -11.75
CA ILE A 212 -25.38 7.03 -11.62
C ILE A 212 -26.42 7.02 -10.50
N ASP A 213 -27.26 5.99 -10.44
CA ASP A 213 -28.35 5.92 -9.45
C ASP A 213 -27.83 5.68 -8.02
N ASP A 214 -26.74 4.93 -7.87
CA ASP A 214 -26.07 4.71 -6.58
C ASP A 214 -25.46 6.02 -6.06
N TRP A 215 -24.72 6.74 -6.91
CA TRP A 215 -24.20 8.07 -6.57
C TRP A 215 -25.30 9.07 -6.26
N LYS A 216 -26.41 9.07 -7.02
CA LYS A 216 -27.58 9.92 -6.72
C LYS A 216 -28.17 9.55 -5.37
N SER A 217 -28.36 8.27 -5.10
CA SER A 217 -28.90 7.79 -3.83
C SER A 217 -27.99 8.21 -2.67
N PHE A 218 -26.70 7.96 -2.78
CA PHE A 218 -25.71 8.32 -1.77
C PHE A 218 -25.73 9.82 -1.49
N ILE A 219 -25.52 10.67 -2.50
CA ILE A 219 -25.43 12.13 -2.35
C ILE A 219 -26.71 12.72 -1.72
N ASN A 220 -27.89 12.20 -2.09
CA ASN A 220 -29.17 12.63 -1.50
C ASN A 220 -29.34 12.24 -0.03
N ASN A 221 -28.62 11.22 0.44
CA ASN A 221 -28.71 10.71 1.80
C ASN A 221 -27.56 11.19 2.71
N ILE A 222 -26.57 11.90 2.18
CA ILE A 222 -25.51 12.53 2.99
C ILE A 222 -26.10 13.67 3.84
N SER A 223 -25.74 13.68 5.11
CA SER A 223 -26.11 14.74 6.05
C SER A 223 -24.97 15.05 7.02
N PRO A 224 -25.01 16.20 7.71
CA PRO A 224 -24.05 16.52 8.76
C PRO A 224 -23.99 15.48 9.89
N GLU A 225 -25.04 14.68 10.09
CA GLU A 225 -25.13 13.67 11.14
C GLU A 225 -24.50 12.32 10.76
N ASN A 226 -24.37 12.00 9.47
CA ASN A 226 -23.87 10.70 9.01
C ASN A 226 -22.54 10.77 8.24
N HIS A 227 -22.09 11.96 7.82
CA HIS A 227 -20.90 12.14 6.96
C HIS A 227 -19.64 11.46 7.48
N SER A 228 -19.45 11.37 8.81
CA SER A 228 -18.26 10.75 9.41
C SER A 228 -18.15 9.25 9.14
N ARG A 229 -19.22 8.60 8.68
CA ARG A 229 -19.25 7.18 8.33
C ARG A 229 -18.71 6.90 6.93
N PHE A 230 -18.60 7.93 6.08
CA PHE A 230 -18.31 7.79 4.66
C PHE A 230 -16.91 8.31 4.29
N ARG A 231 -15.89 7.91 5.06
CA ARG A 231 -14.51 8.42 4.91
C ARG A 231 -13.96 8.12 3.52
N GLN A 232 -14.18 6.90 3.02
CA GLN A 232 -13.64 6.42 1.76
C GLN A 232 -14.30 7.14 0.57
N GLU A 233 -15.63 7.27 0.58
CA GLU A 233 -16.42 7.94 -0.46
C GLU A 233 -16.13 9.42 -0.51
N PHE A 234 -15.94 10.05 0.65
CA PHE A 234 -15.54 11.44 0.73
C PHE A 234 -14.12 11.63 0.16
N SER A 235 -13.20 10.72 0.46
CA SER A 235 -11.88 10.73 -0.18
C SER A 235 -11.99 10.58 -1.70
N TYR A 236 -12.85 9.69 -2.19
CA TYR A 236 -13.06 9.49 -3.63
C TYR A 236 -13.70 10.71 -4.31
N ILE A 237 -14.76 11.29 -3.73
CA ILE A 237 -15.40 12.50 -4.25
C ILE A 237 -14.39 13.64 -4.31
N PHE A 238 -13.60 13.83 -3.26
CA PHE A 238 -12.57 14.86 -3.24
C PHE A 238 -11.55 14.62 -4.37
N LEU A 239 -11.09 13.38 -4.56
CA LEU A 239 -10.15 13.06 -5.64
C LEU A 239 -10.72 13.41 -7.01
N MET A 240 -11.91 12.92 -7.30
CA MET A 240 -12.47 12.91 -8.65
C MET A 240 -13.09 14.25 -9.02
N ALA A 241 -13.73 14.94 -8.08
CA ALA A 241 -14.44 16.18 -8.35
C ALA A 241 -13.64 17.44 -8.00
N ILE A 242 -12.55 17.33 -7.23
CA ILE A 242 -11.75 18.49 -6.80
C ILE A 242 -10.28 18.32 -7.23
N THR A 243 -9.58 17.28 -6.74
CA THR A 243 -8.14 17.13 -6.98
C THR A 243 -7.83 16.93 -8.47
N LYS A 244 -8.45 15.95 -9.12
CA LYS A 244 -8.18 15.62 -10.53
C LYS A 244 -8.45 16.80 -11.47
N PRO A 245 -9.63 17.46 -11.45
CA PRO A 245 -9.88 18.59 -12.35
C PRO A 245 -8.95 19.78 -12.09
N ASP A 246 -8.60 20.05 -10.84
CA ASP A 246 -7.69 21.15 -10.51
C ASP A 246 -6.24 20.85 -10.94
N LEU A 247 -5.77 19.60 -10.79
CA LEU A 247 -4.49 19.17 -11.34
C LEU A 247 -4.45 19.29 -12.86
N GLU A 248 -5.51 18.88 -13.56
CA GLU A 248 -5.62 19.04 -15.02
C GLU A 248 -5.54 20.52 -15.43
N ASN A 249 -6.18 21.42 -14.69
CA ASN A 249 -6.07 22.87 -14.89
C ASN A 249 -4.64 23.41 -14.65
N ARG A 250 -3.86 22.75 -13.79
CA ARG A 250 -2.43 23.02 -13.57
C ARG A 250 -1.53 22.35 -14.62
N GLY A 251 -2.10 21.61 -15.58
CA GLY A 251 -1.35 20.86 -16.58
C GLY A 251 -0.68 19.59 -16.02
N LEU A 252 -1.23 19.03 -14.95
CA LEU A 252 -0.76 17.82 -14.29
C LEU A 252 -1.80 16.71 -14.48
N ASP A 253 -1.38 15.56 -14.99
CA ASP A 253 -2.25 14.39 -15.13
C ASP A 253 -2.14 13.52 -13.88
N LEU A 254 -3.24 13.35 -13.14
CA LEU A 254 -3.24 12.62 -11.86
C LEU A 254 -2.68 11.20 -12.00
N ALA A 255 -3.07 10.46 -13.03
CA ALA A 255 -2.64 9.06 -13.21
C ALA A 255 -1.14 8.99 -13.52
N VAL A 256 -0.65 9.88 -14.40
CA VAL A 256 0.78 10.00 -14.70
C VAL A 256 1.56 10.38 -13.45
N GLU A 257 1.11 11.39 -12.72
CA GLU A 257 1.81 11.95 -11.56
C GLU A 257 1.91 10.92 -10.43
N LEU A 258 0.86 10.13 -10.17
CA LEU A 258 0.89 9.02 -9.21
C LEU A 258 1.80 7.88 -9.70
N SER A 259 1.75 7.52 -10.99
CA SER A 259 2.54 6.39 -11.55
C SER A 259 4.05 6.59 -11.52
N ILE A 260 4.52 7.84 -11.38
CA ILE A 260 5.94 8.17 -11.34
C ILE A 260 6.41 8.62 -9.96
N ALA A 261 5.50 8.87 -9.02
CA ALA A 261 5.83 9.52 -7.74
C ALA A 261 6.81 8.69 -6.90
N ASP A 262 6.65 7.37 -6.91
CA ASP A 262 7.46 6.40 -6.17
C ASP A 262 8.61 5.81 -6.99
N LYS A 263 8.90 6.38 -8.16
CA LYS A 263 9.96 5.88 -9.05
C LYS A 263 11.31 5.80 -8.32
N GLY A 264 11.85 4.59 -8.24
CA GLY A 264 13.12 4.29 -7.60
C GLY A 264 13.02 4.12 -6.09
N VAL A 265 11.84 4.09 -5.49
CA VAL A 265 11.65 3.77 -4.09
C VAL A 265 11.77 2.25 -3.90
N ASP A 266 12.63 1.86 -2.97
CA ASP A 266 12.72 0.48 -2.47
C ASP A 266 11.70 0.26 -1.37
N TRP A 267 10.61 -0.41 -1.73
CA TRP A 267 9.48 -0.74 -0.87
C TRP A 267 9.73 -1.96 0.04
N HIS A 268 10.80 -2.72 -0.20
CA HIS A 268 11.08 -3.97 0.49
C HIS A 268 12.21 -3.86 1.53
N GLU A 269 12.85 -2.68 1.62
CA GLU A 269 14.10 -2.48 2.38
C GLU A 269 15.20 -3.49 1.97
N GLU A 270 15.11 -4.00 0.73
CA GLU A 270 15.98 -5.03 0.16
C GLU A 270 17.23 -4.42 -0.51
N GLY A 271 17.28 -3.10 -0.67
CA GLY A 271 18.27 -2.35 -1.45
C GLY A 271 19.36 -1.63 -0.63
N ASP A 272 20.60 -2.06 -0.88
CA ASP A 272 21.92 -1.45 -0.62
C ASP A 272 22.27 -0.95 0.80
N GLU A 273 23.55 -1.15 1.16
CA GLU A 273 24.18 -0.48 2.30
C GLU A 273 23.84 1.02 2.24
N ASN A 274 23.12 1.52 3.26
CA ASN A 274 22.79 2.94 3.42
C ASN A 274 23.96 3.81 2.90
N GLU A 275 23.75 4.64 1.88
CA GLU A 275 24.81 5.30 1.12
C GLU A 275 25.80 6.12 1.98
N TYR A 276 25.39 6.44 3.21
CA TYR A 276 26.20 7.16 4.19
C TYR A 276 27.13 6.24 5.00
N ILE A 277 26.92 4.93 5.00
CA ILE A 277 27.71 3.91 5.69
C ILE A 277 28.82 3.43 4.76
N LYS A 278 30.08 3.76 5.11
CA LYS A 278 31.24 3.47 4.24
C LYS A 278 32.12 2.34 4.76
N THR A 279 31.99 1.99 6.03
CA THR A 279 32.78 0.91 6.65
C THR A 279 31.95 0.09 7.63
N PRO A 280 32.31 -1.19 7.85
CA PRO A 280 31.65 -2.03 8.87
C PRO A 280 31.71 -1.45 10.29
N GLU A 281 32.77 -0.70 10.62
CA GLU A 281 32.89 -0.03 11.91
C GLU A 281 31.91 1.14 12.05
N GLU A 282 31.66 1.89 10.97
CA GLU A 282 30.62 2.92 10.94
C GLU A 282 29.25 2.27 11.16
N ASN A 283 28.95 1.18 10.44
CA ASN A 283 27.69 0.46 10.59
C ASN A 283 27.48 -0.03 12.03
N THR A 284 28.48 -0.69 12.60
CA THR A 284 28.44 -1.19 13.98
C THR A 284 28.20 -0.05 14.98
N ALA A 285 28.80 1.12 14.76
CA ALA A 285 28.59 2.28 15.62
C ALA A 285 27.16 2.83 15.49
N ILE A 286 26.63 2.88 14.27
CA ILE A 286 25.26 3.32 13.98
C ILE A 286 24.24 2.37 14.61
N GLU A 287 24.35 1.06 14.41
CA GLU A 287 23.47 0.06 15.03
C GLU A 287 23.45 0.16 16.56
N LYS A 288 24.63 0.38 17.15
CA LYS A 288 24.77 0.59 18.58
C LYS A 288 24.10 1.88 19.06
N ILE A 289 24.24 2.98 18.32
CA ILE A 289 23.57 4.24 18.65
C ILE A 289 22.05 4.07 18.52
N TYR A 290 21.59 3.49 17.42
CA TYR A 290 20.18 3.25 17.14
C TYR A 290 19.53 2.46 18.27
N SER A 291 20.08 1.28 18.60
CA SER A 291 19.56 0.42 19.68
C SER A 291 19.51 1.10 21.06
N GLN A 292 20.35 2.10 21.31
CA GLN A 292 20.37 2.83 22.57
C GLN A 292 19.38 4.02 22.57
N ILE A 293 19.20 4.70 21.45
CA ILE A 293 18.26 5.83 21.30
C ILE A 293 16.81 5.33 21.25
N THR A 294 16.54 4.22 20.58
CA THR A 294 15.18 3.68 20.41
C THR A 294 14.74 2.78 21.57
N LYS A 295 15.57 2.63 22.60
CA LYS A 295 15.23 1.85 23.79
C LYS A 295 14.04 2.48 24.52
N ASN A 296 12.90 1.80 24.53
CA ASN A 296 11.71 2.22 25.28
C ASN A 296 12.05 2.48 26.76
N GLY A 297 11.64 3.65 27.26
CA GLY A 297 11.88 4.07 28.64
C GLY A 297 13.33 4.49 28.94
N ALA A 298 14.14 4.83 27.94
CA ALA A 298 15.48 5.34 28.15
C ALA A 298 15.49 6.58 29.06
N THR A 299 16.31 6.55 30.10
CA THR A 299 16.46 7.65 31.05
C THR A 299 17.28 8.80 30.45
N THR A 300 17.08 10.03 30.93
CA THR A 300 17.91 11.20 30.57
C THR A 300 19.41 10.94 30.73
N LYS A 301 19.81 10.15 31.74
CA LYS A 301 21.21 9.79 31.97
C LYS A 301 21.74 8.85 30.89
N GLU A 302 20.94 7.89 30.44
CA GLU A 302 21.27 7.01 29.32
C GLU A 302 21.41 7.83 28.04
N ILE A 303 20.43 8.68 27.70
CA ILE A 303 20.50 9.51 26.48
C ILE A 303 21.73 10.43 26.49
N LYS A 304 22.08 11.06 27.63
CA LYS A 304 23.33 11.85 27.74
C LYS A 304 24.59 11.02 27.49
N LYS A 305 24.61 9.75 27.90
CA LYS A 305 25.73 8.84 27.62
C LYS A 305 25.81 8.50 26.14
N VAL A 306 24.66 8.25 25.50
CA VAL A 306 24.59 8.00 24.05
C VAL A 306 25.03 9.23 23.27
N LEU A 307 24.57 10.42 23.65
CA LEU A 307 24.99 11.69 23.06
C LEU A 307 26.51 11.88 23.11
N SER A 308 27.16 11.56 24.24
CA SER A 308 28.63 11.57 24.31
C SER A 308 29.27 10.61 23.31
N SER A 309 28.71 9.41 23.16
CA SER A 309 29.19 8.42 22.18
C SER A 309 29.01 8.92 20.74
N ILE A 310 27.89 9.58 20.43
CA ILE A 310 27.60 10.17 19.13
C ILE A 310 28.61 11.28 18.83
N GLN A 311 28.90 12.15 19.80
CA GLN A 311 29.89 13.22 19.64
C GLN A 311 31.29 12.70 19.36
N ASP A 312 31.67 11.56 19.94
CA ASP A 312 32.94 10.90 19.61
C ASP A 312 32.92 10.27 18.22
N CYS A 313 31.77 9.72 17.78
CA CYS A 313 31.59 9.23 16.42
C CYS A 313 31.70 10.36 15.38
N ILE A 314 31.13 11.54 15.65
CA ILE A 314 31.24 12.72 14.76
C ILE A 314 32.71 13.17 14.62
N LYS A 315 33.50 13.13 15.70
CA LYS A 315 34.94 13.44 15.60
C LYS A 315 35.69 12.41 14.76
N ARG A 316 35.29 11.13 14.87
CA ARG A 316 35.94 10.01 14.18
C ARG A 316 35.56 9.93 12.71
N TRP A 317 34.30 10.18 12.39
CA TRP A 317 33.70 10.09 11.06
C TRP A 317 32.98 11.40 10.70
N PRO A 318 33.73 12.51 10.54
CA PRO A 318 33.15 13.84 10.37
C PRO A 318 32.38 14.03 9.06
N ASN A 319 32.51 13.10 8.11
CA ASN A 319 31.87 13.15 6.80
C ASN A 319 30.65 12.21 6.69
N ASN A 320 30.18 11.64 7.80
CA ASN A 320 28.98 10.80 7.83
C ASN A 320 27.83 11.58 8.51
N PRO A 321 26.77 11.97 7.75
CA PRO A 321 25.69 12.81 8.27
C PRO A 321 24.74 12.08 9.24
N LEU A 322 24.72 10.74 9.25
CA LEU A 322 23.84 9.97 10.13
C LEU A 322 24.11 10.26 11.60
N PHE A 323 25.38 10.41 12.00
CA PHE A 323 25.73 10.72 13.38
C PHE A 323 25.20 12.08 13.83
N ARG A 324 25.12 13.06 12.94
CA ARG A 324 24.51 14.37 13.24
C ARG A 324 23.00 14.29 13.35
N ASN A 325 22.34 13.50 12.52
CA ASN A 325 20.91 13.18 12.68
C ASN A 325 20.64 12.53 14.05
N TYR A 326 21.43 11.54 14.45
CA TYR A 326 21.30 10.96 15.80
C TYR A 326 21.59 11.96 16.92
N GLN A 327 22.49 12.92 16.70
CA GLN A 327 22.73 14.01 17.66
C GLN A 327 21.51 14.91 17.80
N TYR A 328 20.90 15.32 16.69
CA TYR A 328 19.64 16.06 16.67
C TYR A 328 18.54 15.33 17.44
N ASN A 329 18.32 14.05 17.16
CA ASN A 329 17.31 13.24 17.87
C ASN A 329 17.61 13.12 19.37
N ALA A 330 18.89 12.96 19.74
CA ALA A 330 19.28 12.93 21.14
C ALA A 330 19.02 14.27 21.85
N TYR A 331 19.19 15.41 21.18
CA TYR A 331 18.82 16.71 21.74
C TYR A 331 17.30 16.85 21.93
N LEU A 332 16.49 16.38 20.97
CA LEU A 332 15.03 16.33 21.14
C LEU A 332 14.61 15.49 22.34
N LEU A 333 15.18 14.29 22.50
CA LEU A 333 14.89 13.41 23.64
C LEU A 333 15.31 14.00 25.00
N LEU A 334 16.25 14.96 24.99
CA LEU A 334 16.67 15.70 26.17
C LEU A 334 15.89 17.01 26.38
N ASN A 335 14.94 17.32 25.48
CA ASN A 335 14.25 18.61 25.40
C ASN A 335 15.20 19.81 25.29
N ASP A 336 16.38 19.62 24.66
CA ASP A 336 17.38 20.65 24.41
C ASP A 336 17.15 21.26 23.01
N TYR A 337 16.02 21.96 22.85
CA TYR A 337 15.55 22.44 21.55
C TYR A 337 16.50 23.46 20.92
N GLU A 338 17.20 24.27 21.72
CA GLU A 338 18.19 25.25 21.23
C GLU A 338 19.34 24.53 20.50
N ARG A 339 19.85 23.43 21.09
CA ARG A 339 20.89 22.64 20.42
C ARG A 339 20.35 21.79 19.28
N ALA A 340 19.14 21.27 19.40
CA ALA A 340 18.49 20.57 18.30
C ALA A 340 18.41 21.49 17.07
N GLU A 341 17.91 22.72 17.25
CA GLU A 341 17.82 23.74 16.21
C GLU A 341 19.21 24.07 15.62
N ALA A 342 20.21 24.32 16.46
CA ALA A 342 21.57 24.58 15.99
C ALA A 342 22.14 23.43 15.14
N GLU A 343 21.81 22.19 15.48
CA GLU A 343 22.26 21.00 14.76
C GLU A 343 21.62 20.87 13.36
N ILE A 344 20.39 21.38 13.16
CA ILE A 344 19.76 21.44 11.83
C ILE A 344 20.63 22.27 10.88
N PHE A 345 20.96 23.50 11.29
CA PHE A 345 21.74 24.42 10.48
C PHE A 345 23.16 23.93 10.24
N GLU A 346 23.81 23.36 11.25
CA GLU A 346 25.16 22.81 11.12
C GLU A 346 25.19 21.58 10.20
N THR A 347 24.17 20.72 10.27
CA THR A 347 24.03 19.57 9.37
C THR A 347 23.90 20.02 7.93
N LEU A 348 23.02 20.98 7.63
CA LEU A 348 22.87 21.51 6.27
C LEU A 348 24.11 22.23 5.76
N ARG A 349 24.83 22.95 6.63
CA ARG A 349 26.08 23.63 6.27
C ARG A 349 27.17 22.63 5.84
N LEU A 350 27.25 21.48 6.50
CA LEU A 350 28.25 20.45 6.23
C LEU A 350 27.83 19.47 5.13
N PHE A 351 26.53 19.17 5.06
CA PHE A 351 25.95 18.15 4.19
C PHE A 351 24.74 18.73 3.44
N PRO A 352 24.95 19.69 2.53
CA PRO A 352 23.86 20.39 1.86
C PRO A 352 22.97 19.47 1.01
N ASP A 353 23.47 18.30 0.60
CA ASP A 353 22.72 17.31 -0.18
C ASP A 353 22.05 16.22 0.65
N TYR A 354 22.28 16.16 1.97
CA TYR A 354 21.72 15.13 2.83
C TYR A 354 20.19 15.28 2.97
N LEU A 355 19.44 14.33 2.43
CA LEU A 355 17.98 14.42 2.35
C LEU A 355 17.32 14.55 3.72
N VAL A 356 17.72 13.75 4.70
CA VAL A 356 17.10 13.83 6.04
C VAL A 356 17.40 15.18 6.71
N GLY A 357 18.55 15.79 6.44
CA GLY A 357 18.84 17.15 6.88
C GLY A 357 17.90 18.18 6.24
N LYS A 358 17.61 18.03 4.95
CA LYS A 358 16.65 18.87 4.22
C LYS A 358 15.23 18.72 4.75
N THR A 359 14.76 17.51 5.03
CA THR A 359 13.40 17.27 5.55
C THR A 359 13.25 17.81 6.97
N ILE A 360 14.24 17.63 7.84
CA ILE A 360 14.25 18.23 9.18
C ILE A 360 14.21 19.76 9.10
N TYR A 361 14.96 20.36 8.17
CA TYR A 361 14.92 21.81 7.97
C TYR A 361 13.59 22.31 7.39
N ALA A 362 12.98 21.56 6.47
CA ALA A 362 11.65 21.88 5.95
C ALA A 362 10.61 21.88 7.09
N ASP A 363 10.68 20.90 7.99
CA ASP A 363 9.82 20.85 9.17
C ASP A 363 10.02 22.06 10.08
N TYR A 364 11.27 22.46 10.29
CA TYR A 364 11.62 23.66 11.03
C TYR A 364 11.03 24.93 10.38
N LEU A 365 11.13 25.07 9.06
CA LEU A 365 10.60 26.22 8.34
C LEU A 365 9.09 26.36 8.54
N VAL A 366 8.34 25.28 8.39
CA VAL A 366 6.88 25.32 8.57
C VAL A 366 6.52 25.62 10.02
N ALA A 367 7.20 25.02 11.00
CA ALA A 367 6.97 25.28 12.42
C ALA A 367 7.27 26.72 12.87
N ASN A 368 7.98 27.50 12.03
CA ASN A 368 8.36 28.89 12.30
C ASN A 368 7.72 29.88 11.32
N ASP A 369 6.57 29.54 10.73
CA ASP A 369 5.82 30.40 9.80
C ASP A 369 6.64 30.84 8.56
N ARG A 370 7.60 30.01 8.15
CA ARG A 370 8.51 30.24 7.02
C ARG A 370 8.34 29.19 5.91
N ALA A 371 7.13 28.64 5.80
CA ALA A 371 6.79 27.60 4.83
C ALA A 371 7.09 28.02 3.38
N ASN A 372 6.98 29.31 3.05
CA ASN A 372 7.31 29.87 1.74
C ASN A 372 8.76 29.63 1.28
N GLU A 373 9.69 29.33 2.20
CA GLU A 373 11.07 28.98 1.87
C GLU A 373 11.27 27.50 1.53
N MET A 374 10.29 26.65 1.86
CA MET A 374 10.37 25.20 1.69
C MET A 374 10.67 24.77 0.24
N PRO A 375 10.02 25.33 -0.81
CA PRO A 375 10.32 24.92 -2.18
C PRO A 375 11.80 25.07 -2.56
N ALA A 376 12.49 26.08 -2.02
CA ALA A 376 13.92 26.28 -2.29
C ALA A 376 14.79 25.17 -1.67
N VAL A 377 14.36 24.56 -0.56
CA VAL A 377 15.07 23.44 0.10
C VAL A 377 15.18 22.23 -0.83
N PHE A 378 14.14 21.99 -1.63
CA PHE A 378 14.06 20.87 -2.57
C PHE A 378 14.23 21.30 -4.02
N ASN A 379 14.77 22.50 -4.30
CA ASN A 379 14.93 23.04 -5.65
C ASN A 379 13.64 22.97 -6.51
N SER A 380 12.48 23.10 -5.85
CA SER A 380 11.14 22.95 -6.42
C SER A 380 10.93 21.63 -7.18
N LYS A 381 11.68 20.59 -6.83
CA LYS A 381 11.52 19.24 -7.39
C LYS A 381 10.40 18.50 -6.68
N LYS A 382 9.47 17.95 -7.45
CA LYS A 382 8.25 17.31 -6.92
C LYS A 382 8.52 15.90 -6.43
N TYR A 383 9.53 15.23 -6.99
CA TYR A 383 9.85 13.84 -6.74
C TYR A 383 11.32 13.63 -6.32
N LEU A 384 11.57 12.55 -5.59
CA LEU A 384 12.92 12.16 -5.14
C LEU A 384 13.88 11.95 -6.31
N PHE A 385 13.46 11.21 -7.34
CA PHE A 385 14.30 10.94 -8.51
C PHE A 385 14.65 12.21 -9.31
N GLU A 386 13.84 13.26 -9.22
CA GLU A 386 14.17 14.56 -9.83
C GLU A 386 15.18 15.34 -8.98
N LEU A 387 15.02 15.29 -7.66
CA LEU A 387 15.91 15.96 -6.70
C LEU A 387 17.30 15.34 -6.69
N TYR A 388 17.36 14.01 -6.79
CA TYR A 388 18.58 13.21 -6.78
C TYR A 388 18.71 12.39 -8.05
N SER A 389 18.80 13.07 -9.20
CA SER A 389 18.86 12.42 -10.53
C SER A 389 20.04 11.47 -10.76
N HIS A 390 21.02 11.44 -9.84
CA HIS A 390 22.15 10.52 -9.88
C HIS A 390 21.91 9.23 -9.10
N ARG A 391 20.84 9.15 -8.31
CA ARG A 391 20.45 7.98 -7.53
C ARG A 391 19.41 7.17 -8.28
N SER A 392 19.54 5.85 -8.23
CA SER A 392 18.59 4.89 -8.81
C SER A 392 17.68 4.24 -7.77
N SER A 393 18.03 4.34 -6.49
CA SER A 393 17.29 3.76 -5.37
C SER A 393 17.15 4.75 -4.20
N PHE A 394 15.99 4.74 -3.56
CA PHE A 394 15.60 5.53 -2.39
C PHE A 394 14.96 4.62 -1.35
N HIS A 395 15.35 4.77 -0.09
CA HIS A 395 14.72 4.01 0.98
C HIS A 395 13.27 4.49 1.17
N ILE A 396 12.34 3.58 1.48
CA ILE A 396 10.96 3.92 1.84
C ILE A 396 10.81 5.05 2.89
N ASN A 397 11.71 5.14 3.87
CA ASN A 397 11.72 6.23 4.85
C ASN A 397 12.06 7.60 4.23
N GLU A 398 12.91 7.64 3.21
CA GLU A 398 13.21 8.86 2.46
C GLU A 398 11.97 9.35 1.71
N PHE A 399 11.23 8.42 1.10
CA PHE A 399 9.95 8.71 0.45
C PHE A 399 8.92 9.26 1.44
N MET A 400 8.73 8.61 2.60
CA MET A 400 7.86 9.11 3.66
C MET A 400 8.23 10.55 4.06
N HIS A 401 9.49 10.78 4.43
CA HIS A 401 9.92 12.08 4.95
C HIS A 401 9.83 13.20 3.91
N PHE A 402 10.17 12.89 2.66
CA PHE A 402 10.09 13.85 1.56
C PHE A 402 8.64 14.25 1.26
N ASN A 403 7.73 13.28 1.12
CA ASN A 403 6.32 13.56 0.85
C ASN A 403 5.62 14.20 2.05
N THR A 404 6.01 13.86 3.29
CA THR A 404 5.53 14.54 4.50
C THR A 404 5.88 16.02 4.49
N ALA A 405 7.09 16.39 4.07
CA ALA A 405 7.50 17.79 3.99
C ALA A 405 6.64 18.57 2.99
N TRP A 406 6.39 17.99 1.80
CA TRP A 406 5.51 18.58 0.79
C TRP A 406 4.06 18.69 1.24
N LEU A 407 3.51 17.64 1.84
CA LEU A 407 2.18 17.67 2.45
C LEU A 407 2.09 18.81 3.45
N PHE A 408 3.03 18.89 4.40
CA PHE A 408 2.99 19.93 5.43
C PHE A 408 3.09 21.35 4.85
N TYR A 409 3.92 21.54 3.83
CA TYR A 409 3.99 22.80 3.09
C TYR A 409 2.66 23.16 2.43
N TYR A 410 2.07 22.27 1.62
CA TYR A 410 0.83 22.58 0.91
C TYR A 410 -0.36 22.75 1.85
N THR A 411 -0.42 22.01 2.95
CA THR A 411 -1.37 22.27 4.04
C THR A 411 -1.17 23.68 4.63
N SER A 412 0.08 24.11 4.87
CA SER A 412 0.36 25.43 5.49
C SER A 412 0.02 26.63 4.60
N ILE A 413 0.04 26.46 3.27
CA ILE A 413 -0.34 27.50 2.30
C ILE A 413 -1.78 27.35 1.80
N GLU A 414 -2.55 26.45 2.42
CA GLU A 414 -3.95 26.16 2.09
C GLU A 414 -4.17 25.69 0.63
N ASP A 415 -3.14 25.10 0.01
CA ASP A 415 -3.27 24.43 -1.29
C ASP A 415 -3.77 23.00 -1.08
N HIS A 416 -5.07 22.91 -0.84
CA HIS A 416 -5.77 21.68 -0.52
C HIS A 416 -5.63 20.57 -1.56
N VAL A 417 -5.44 20.94 -2.83
CA VAL A 417 -5.32 19.99 -3.96
C VAL A 417 -3.95 19.32 -3.94
N MET A 418 -2.88 20.11 -3.81
CA MET A 418 -1.55 19.53 -3.71
C MET A 418 -1.36 18.82 -2.36
N ALA A 419 -1.97 19.31 -1.29
CA ALA A 419 -1.98 18.63 -0.01
C ALA A 419 -2.64 17.23 -0.14
N ASP A 420 -3.80 17.13 -0.81
CA ASP A 420 -4.43 15.82 -1.07
C ASP A 420 -3.54 14.90 -1.91
N PHE A 421 -2.89 15.42 -2.96
CA PHE A 421 -1.95 14.65 -3.77
C PHE A 421 -0.82 14.04 -2.94
N TYR A 422 -0.12 14.85 -2.13
CA TYR A 422 0.97 14.34 -1.28
C TYR A 422 0.46 13.48 -0.10
N GLY A 423 -0.76 13.72 0.38
CA GLY A 423 -1.44 12.86 1.35
C GLY A 423 -1.64 11.44 0.82
N ARG A 424 -2.11 11.31 -0.43
CA ARG A 424 -2.27 10.01 -1.09
C ARG A 424 -0.97 9.25 -1.25
N LEU A 425 0.14 9.94 -1.50
CA LEU A 425 1.47 9.32 -1.52
C LEU A 425 1.88 8.77 -0.14
N LEU A 426 1.33 9.28 0.96
CA LEU A 426 1.54 8.70 2.28
C LEU A 426 0.55 7.57 2.58
N GLU A 427 -0.68 7.64 2.09
CA GLU A 427 -1.71 6.59 2.27
C GLU A 427 -1.34 5.26 1.59
N ILE A 428 -0.52 5.28 0.53
CA ILE A 428 0.00 4.04 -0.08
C ILE A 428 1.03 3.31 0.80
N MET A 429 1.61 4.00 1.78
CA MET A 429 2.65 3.44 2.62
C MET A 429 2.07 2.43 3.62
N PRO A 430 2.82 1.37 3.98
CA PRO A 430 2.48 0.54 5.13
C PRO A 430 2.27 1.38 6.39
N ASP A 431 1.17 1.15 7.09
CA ASP A 431 0.76 1.96 8.24
C ASP A 431 1.80 1.92 9.38
N ASP A 432 2.50 0.79 9.55
CA ASP A 432 3.55 0.60 10.55
C ASP A 432 4.82 1.45 10.32
N LEU A 433 4.98 2.02 9.11
CA LEU A 433 6.05 2.95 8.79
C LEU A 433 5.68 4.41 9.06
N LEU A 434 4.38 4.73 9.08
CA LEU A 434 3.89 6.05 9.40
C LEU A 434 4.11 6.35 10.88
N ARG A 435 4.31 7.63 11.21
CA ARG A 435 4.52 8.10 12.58
C ARG A 435 3.40 9.04 12.98
N ASP A 436 3.31 9.36 14.27
CA ASP A 436 2.30 10.29 14.82
C ASP A 436 2.10 11.57 14.01
N LYS A 437 3.16 12.11 13.42
CA LYS A 437 3.09 13.29 12.57
C LYS A 437 2.34 13.02 11.26
N GLN A 438 2.64 11.92 10.58
CA GLN A 438 1.99 11.53 9.34
C GLN A 438 0.50 11.25 9.59
N HIS A 439 0.16 10.46 10.61
CA HIS A 439 -1.24 10.21 10.96
C HIS A 439 -2.00 11.51 11.24
N LYS A 440 -1.43 12.43 12.03
CA LYS A 440 -2.07 13.74 12.29
C LYS A 440 -2.30 14.57 11.03
N LEU A 441 -1.37 14.53 10.07
CA LEU A 441 -1.54 15.24 8.80
C LEU A 441 -2.62 14.59 7.94
N LEU A 442 -2.69 13.26 7.90
CA LEU A 442 -3.73 12.51 7.19
C LEU A 442 -5.12 12.74 7.82
N ASP A 443 -5.22 12.72 9.15
CA ASP A 443 -6.47 13.05 9.86
C ASP A 443 -6.93 14.48 9.58
N MET A 444 -6.00 15.44 9.50
CA MET A 444 -6.31 16.82 9.09
C MET A 444 -6.80 16.88 7.65
N LEU A 445 -6.19 16.11 6.75
CA LEU A 445 -6.65 16.00 5.36
C LEU A 445 -8.05 15.42 5.27
N ASP A 446 -8.40 14.41 6.07
CA ASP A 446 -9.74 13.83 6.05
C ASP A 446 -10.83 14.78 6.56
N LEU A 447 -10.51 15.59 7.56
CA LEU A 447 -11.39 16.66 7.98
C LEU A 447 -11.57 17.69 6.86
N GLN A 448 -10.48 18.04 6.17
CA GLN A 448 -10.50 18.99 5.07
C GLN A 448 -11.30 18.45 3.86
N ARG A 449 -11.11 17.16 3.52
CA ARG A 449 -11.90 16.45 2.51
C ARG A 449 -13.37 16.52 2.86
N SER A 450 -13.71 16.19 4.10
CA SER A 450 -15.09 16.26 4.59
C SER A 450 -15.75 17.62 4.45
N ILE A 451 -15.05 18.68 4.85
CA ILE A 451 -15.60 20.04 4.72
C ILE A 451 -15.88 20.39 3.26
N ARG A 452 -14.92 20.11 2.36
CA ARG A 452 -15.04 20.48 0.93
C ARG A 452 -16.04 19.62 0.18
N VAL A 453 -16.10 18.33 0.49
CA VAL A 453 -17.10 17.41 -0.07
C VAL A 453 -18.49 17.84 0.39
N MET A 454 -18.69 18.20 1.66
CA MET A 454 -19.97 18.70 2.14
C MET A 454 -20.39 20.02 1.47
N GLU A 455 -19.44 20.94 1.22
CA GLU A 455 -19.70 22.17 0.44
C GLU A 455 -20.14 21.84 -0.99
N LEU A 456 -19.50 20.85 -1.62
CA LEU A 456 -19.80 20.41 -2.98
C LEU A 456 -21.17 19.70 -3.06
N VAL A 457 -21.42 18.74 -2.17
CA VAL A 457 -22.69 18.02 -2.03
C VAL A 457 -23.84 18.99 -1.80
N SER A 458 -23.66 19.98 -0.90
CA SER A 458 -24.69 20.99 -0.63
C SER A 458 -25.09 21.76 -1.90
N LYS A 459 -24.12 22.16 -2.73
CA LYS A 459 -24.38 22.83 -4.01
C LYS A 459 -25.07 21.90 -5.01
N SER A 460 -24.65 20.63 -5.07
CA SER A 460 -25.24 19.62 -5.96
C SER A 460 -26.72 19.36 -5.63
N LEU A 461 -27.10 19.43 -4.35
CA LEU A 461 -28.49 19.26 -3.92
C LEU A 461 -29.40 20.45 -4.30
N GLU A 462 -28.84 21.62 -4.62
CA GLU A 462 -29.62 22.81 -5.00
C GLU A 462 -30.07 22.80 -6.48
N SER A 463 -29.43 22.00 -7.33
CA SER A 463 -29.64 22.03 -8.78
C SER A 463 -29.38 20.67 -9.42
N THR A 464 -30.32 20.19 -10.23
CA THR A 464 -30.13 18.96 -11.02
C THR A 464 -28.92 19.03 -11.96
N VAL A 465 -28.58 20.23 -12.43
CA VAL A 465 -27.40 20.45 -13.29
C VAL A 465 -26.11 20.24 -12.51
N GLU A 466 -26.03 20.74 -11.27
CA GLU A 466 -24.85 20.57 -10.42
C GLU A 466 -24.70 19.12 -9.95
N MET A 467 -25.82 18.46 -9.61
CA MET A 467 -25.86 17.03 -9.33
C MET A 467 -25.33 16.19 -10.50
N ASP A 468 -25.85 16.40 -11.71
CA ASP A 468 -25.41 15.65 -12.89
C ASP A 468 -23.94 15.95 -13.24
N ASN A 469 -23.47 17.19 -13.05
CA ASN A 469 -22.06 17.55 -13.21
C ASN A 469 -21.16 16.81 -12.21
N LEU A 470 -21.53 16.79 -10.92
CA LEU A 470 -20.78 16.07 -9.89
C LEU A 470 -20.69 14.58 -10.24
N ILE A 471 -21.82 13.93 -10.50
CA ILE A 471 -21.85 12.49 -10.83
C ILE A 471 -21.00 12.19 -12.07
N ARG A 472 -21.01 13.07 -13.07
CA ARG A 472 -20.17 12.91 -14.26
C ARG A 472 -18.67 12.90 -13.92
N LEU A 473 -18.24 13.67 -12.93
CA LEU A 473 -16.85 13.67 -12.46
C LEU A 473 -16.51 12.41 -11.67
N LEU A 474 -17.48 11.86 -10.91
CA LEU A 474 -17.32 10.64 -10.11
C LEU A 474 -17.33 9.37 -10.96
N MET A 475 -17.87 9.44 -12.18
CA MET A 475 -17.83 8.32 -13.09
C MET A 475 -16.48 8.28 -13.85
N PRO A 476 -15.82 7.12 -13.92
CA PRO A 476 -14.66 6.96 -14.80
C PRO A 476 -15.06 7.26 -16.25
N ASP A 477 -14.20 8.00 -16.96
CA ASP A 477 -14.42 8.32 -18.37
C ASP A 477 -14.46 6.99 -19.16
N PRO A 478 -15.50 6.69 -19.95
CA PRO A 478 -15.63 5.45 -20.71
C PRO A 478 -14.55 5.25 -21.81
N THR A 479 -13.49 6.07 -21.80
CA THR A 479 -12.37 6.04 -22.74
C THR A 479 -11.01 5.72 -22.10
N ILE A 480 -10.97 5.36 -20.81
CA ILE A 480 -9.74 4.94 -20.11
C ILE A 480 -9.82 3.47 -19.72
#